data_AF-A0A821BS92-F1
#
_entry.id   AF-A0A821BS92-F1
#
_cell.length_a   1.000
_cell.length_b   1.000
_cell.length_c   1.000
_cell.angle_alpha   90.00
_cell.angle_beta   90.00
_cell.angle_gamma   90.00
#
_symmetry.space_group_name_H-M   'P 1'
#
loop_
_entity.id
_entity.type
_entity.pdbx_description
1 polymer ?
#
loop_
_entity_poly.entity_id
_entity_poly.type
_entity_poly.pdbx_seq_one_letter_code
_entity_poly.pdbx_strand_id
1 'polypeptide(L)'
;MTPDSAGVYGIADDFLIYYNLCSFEILIISLIGFGLSPRAMDIISSNKSDFAVIGGYLQTTDWSAQEMLFLVNLNSLVVIDSFEIPLVLHFPLGDPRRNRWVEKSRVYLPQNSVSVNIASRTGRVLVGVQSLNAVVILSLNNVTNPSGFLGNLSLVSMKQNGVSMGFGRSVAWLDEDGQKAAILVNIYSYASYQWISSSVHVYDIGTDGFNDSSQPITIYPNSQQVLHSQLSPSFIRLVSSLGHVALFDDQGTSFVLLSSSPGTYPTTITSGSFSVEVPCFPGTYSDQYGIELCVPCPNGTYSSGGAIQCSKCDLSDNYTFCTYGAVASINYYDISIPLRDEAYPESSE
;
A
#
# COMPACT_ATOMS: atom_id res chain seq x y z
N MET A 1 -5.21 -0.07 27.38
CA MET A 1 -4.31 -0.17 26.24
C MET A 1 -3.12 0.70 26.55
N THR A 2 -2.00 0.10 26.97
CA THR A 2 -0.72 0.80 27.00
C THR A 2 -0.35 1.15 25.56
N PRO A 3 0.20 2.34 25.28
CA PRO A 3 0.64 2.66 23.94
C PRO A 3 1.69 1.61 23.54
N ASP A 4 1.43 0.92 22.42
CA ASP A 4 2.45 0.10 21.75
C ASP A 4 3.71 0.95 21.61
N SER A 5 4.88 0.36 21.82
CA SER A 5 6.12 1.13 21.94
C SER A 5 6.25 2.10 20.76
N ALA A 6 6.10 3.38 21.04
CA ALA A 6 6.28 4.38 20.03
C ALA A 6 7.79 4.52 19.86
N GLY A 7 8.30 4.29 18.65
CA GLY A 7 9.72 4.44 18.37
C GLY A 7 9.92 5.16 17.05
N VAL A 8 10.88 6.08 17.02
CA VAL A 8 11.28 6.77 15.79
C VAL A 8 12.58 6.15 15.31
N TYR A 9 12.67 5.83 14.03
CA TYR A 9 13.88 5.26 13.46
C TYR A 9 14.35 6.02 12.23
N GLY A 10 15.65 5.94 11.99
CA GLY A 10 16.33 6.48 10.83
C GLY A 10 17.33 5.46 10.28
N ILE A 11 17.51 5.47 8.97
CA ILE A 11 18.41 4.56 8.27
C ILE A 11 19.44 5.41 7.52
N ALA A 12 20.71 5.06 7.68
CA ALA A 12 21.80 5.49 6.83
C ALA A 12 22.41 4.26 6.12
N ASP A 13 23.34 4.48 5.19
CA ASP A 13 23.90 3.38 4.38
C ASP A 13 24.57 2.27 5.20
N ASP A 14 25.04 2.59 6.42
CA ASP A 14 25.85 1.68 7.24
C ASP A 14 25.31 1.50 8.68
N PHE A 15 24.32 2.28 9.10
CA PHE A 15 23.79 2.20 10.46
C PHE A 15 22.29 2.47 10.53
N LEU A 16 21.69 1.88 11.54
CA LEU A 16 20.33 2.12 11.96
C LEU A 16 20.33 2.94 13.26
N ILE A 17 19.48 3.96 13.33
CA ILE A 17 19.17 4.65 14.60
C ILE A 17 17.74 4.29 14.96
N TYR A 18 17.53 3.79 16.17
CA TYR A 18 16.23 3.59 16.76
C TYR A 18 16.15 4.38 18.06
N TYR A 19 15.10 5.18 18.20
CA TYR A 19 14.81 5.96 19.39
C TYR A 19 13.53 5.44 20.02
N ASN A 20 13.63 4.83 21.19
CA ASN A 20 12.48 4.34 21.93
C ASN A 20 11.84 5.50 22.70
N LEU A 21 10.59 5.86 22.38
CA LEU A 21 9.90 6.99 23.01
C LEU A 21 9.41 6.67 24.44
N CYS A 22 9.37 5.40 24.83
CA CYS A 22 8.97 4.99 26.18
C CYS A 22 10.16 5.05 27.15
N SER A 23 11.33 4.55 26.74
CA SER A 23 12.55 4.58 27.57
C SER A 23 13.42 5.83 27.37
N PHE A 24 13.17 6.60 26.31
CA PHE A 24 14.03 7.71 25.86
C PHE A 24 15.46 7.27 25.52
N GLU A 25 15.67 5.99 25.20
CA GLU A 25 16.97 5.44 24.82
C GLU A 25 17.19 5.48 23.30
N ILE A 26 18.43 5.76 22.90
CA ILE A 26 18.89 5.70 21.51
C ILE A 26 19.71 4.44 21.33
N LEU A 27 19.28 3.59 20.42
CA LEU A 27 19.98 2.40 19.97
C LEU A 27 20.59 2.68 18.59
N ILE A 28 21.90 2.51 18.45
CA ILE A 28 22.61 2.61 17.17
C ILE A 28 23.11 1.22 16.81
N ILE A 29 22.64 0.69 15.69
CA ILE A 29 23.03 -0.64 15.19
C ILE A 29 23.91 -0.43 13.96
N SER A 30 25.18 -0.83 14.06
CA SER A 30 26.06 -0.88 12.89
C SER A 30 25.74 -2.11 12.06
N LEU A 31 25.43 -1.91 10.78
CA LEU A 31 25.09 -2.97 9.85
C LEU A 31 26.26 -3.37 8.94
N ILE A 32 27.38 -2.65 9.05
CA ILE A 32 28.63 -2.90 8.30
C ILE A 32 29.12 -4.34 8.50
N GLY A 33 29.03 -4.86 9.74
CA GLY A 33 29.45 -6.22 10.06
C GLY A 33 28.67 -7.32 9.33
N PHE A 34 27.48 -7.01 8.82
CA PHE A 34 26.63 -7.93 8.07
C PHE A 34 26.77 -7.76 6.56
N GLY A 35 27.55 -6.79 6.07
CA GLY A 35 27.61 -6.47 4.63
C GLY A 35 26.28 -5.95 4.05
N LEU A 36 25.34 -5.57 4.92
CA LEU A 36 24.00 -5.12 4.57
C LEU A 36 23.99 -3.60 4.36
N SER A 37 23.47 -3.18 3.21
CA SER A 37 23.05 -1.79 2.96
C SER A 37 21.54 -1.69 3.18
N PRO A 38 21.08 -1.26 4.37
CA PRO A 38 19.65 -1.15 4.68
C PRO A 38 18.99 -0.06 3.82
N ARG A 39 17.73 -0.29 3.46
CA ARG A 39 16.94 0.64 2.64
C ARG A 39 15.56 0.93 3.21
N ALA A 40 14.99 -0.03 3.93
CA ALA A 40 13.78 0.15 4.69
C ALA A 40 13.82 -0.66 5.97
N MET A 41 13.00 -0.23 6.92
CA MET A 41 12.78 -0.90 8.18
C MET A 41 11.34 -0.64 8.58
N ASP A 42 10.74 -1.59 9.27
CA ASP A 42 9.63 -1.31 10.16
C ASP A 42 9.78 -2.13 11.45
N ILE A 43 9.12 -1.68 12.51
CA ILE A 43 9.24 -2.23 13.86
C ILE A 43 7.88 -2.69 14.36
N ILE A 44 7.87 -3.88 14.93
CA ILE A 44 6.74 -4.38 15.70
C ILE A 44 7.21 -4.58 17.14
N SER A 45 6.49 -3.96 18.06
CA SER A 45 6.73 -4.12 19.48
C SER A 45 5.69 -5.02 20.11
N SER A 46 6.16 -5.82 21.06
CA SER A 46 5.33 -6.61 21.93
C SER A 46 5.74 -6.38 23.38
N ASN A 47 4.88 -6.73 24.32
CA ASN A 47 5.16 -6.60 25.76
C ASN A 47 6.45 -7.32 26.24
N LYS A 48 7.08 -8.17 25.41
CA LYS A 48 8.27 -8.95 25.76
C LYS A 48 9.50 -8.63 24.92
N SER A 49 9.34 -8.11 23.71
CA SER A 49 10.45 -7.88 22.78
C SER A 49 10.03 -7.02 21.59
N ASP A 50 10.97 -6.18 21.16
CA ASP A 50 10.85 -5.37 19.96
C ASP A 50 11.57 -6.07 18.80
N PHE A 51 10.87 -6.22 17.68
CA PHE A 51 11.41 -6.82 16.46
C PHE A 51 11.41 -5.82 15.32
N ALA A 52 12.43 -5.94 14.49
CA ALA A 52 12.55 -5.17 13.26
C ALA A 52 12.57 -6.10 12.07
N VAL A 53 11.86 -5.72 11.01
CA VAL A 53 12.13 -6.25 9.67
C VAL A 53 12.91 -5.19 8.92
N ILE A 54 14.12 -5.54 8.49
CA ILE A 54 15.02 -4.66 7.75
C ILE A 54 15.14 -5.18 6.32
N GLY A 55 14.72 -4.37 5.35
CA GLY A 55 14.89 -4.62 3.93
C GLY A 55 16.08 -3.86 3.37
N GLY A 56 16.87 -4.50 2.53
CA GLY A 56 18.04 -3.86 1.93
C GLY A 56 18.78 -4.78 0.97
N TYR A 57 20.06 -4.48 0.79
CA TYR A 57 20.94 -5.18 -0.13
C TYR A 57 22.13 -5.79 0.60
N LEU A 58 22.34 -7.10 0.46
CA LEU A 58 23.56 -7.75 0.90
C LEU A 58 24.61 -7.66 -0.19
N GLN A 59 25.75 -7.06 0.12
CA GLN A 59 26.85 -6.91 -0.84
C GLN A 59 27.68 -8.19 -0.90
N THR A 60 27.91 -8.70 -2.11
CA THR A 60 28.75 -9.87 -2.36
C THR A 60 30.19 -9.44 -2.71
N THR A 61 31.10 -10.41 -2.78
CA THR A 61 32.53 -10.18 -3.04
C THR A 61 32.84 -9.62 -4.43
N ASP A 62 31.91 -9.74 -5.38
CA ASP A 62 32.04 -9.28 -6.76
C ASP A 62 31.35 -7.93 -7.03
N TRP A 63 31.04 -7.16 -5.96
CA TRP A 63 30.31 -5.88 -6.03
C TRP A 63 28.87 -5.99 -6.54
N SER A 64 28.38 -7.20 -6.70
CA SER A 64 26.97 -7.43 -6.90
C SER A 64 26.23 -7.33 -5.55
N ALA A 65 24.92 -7.16 -5.62
CA ALA A 65 24.12 -7.03 -4.41
C ALA A 65 22.78 -7.72 -4.60
N GLN A 66 22.34 -8.39 -3.54
CA GLN A 66 21.13 -9.19 -3.51
C GLN A 66 20.11 -8.59 -2.55
N GLU A 67 18.85 -8.54 -2.96
CA GLU A 67 17.75 -8.08 -2.11
C GLU A 67 17.48 -9.06 -0.98
N MET A 68 17.56 -8.56 0.25
CA MET A 68 17.45 -9.34 1.46
C MET A 68 16.51 -8.68 2.45
N LEU A 69 15.81 -9.52 3.22
CA LEU A 69 15.08 -9.13 4.42
C LEU A 69 15.70 -9.81 5.63
N PHE A 70 15.85 -9.05 6.71
CA PHE A 70 16.36 -9.55 7.97
C PHE A 70 15.32 -9.33 9.06
N LEU A 71 15.03 -10.37 9.82
CA LEU A 71 14.28 -10.28 11.06
C LEU A 71 15.26 -10.14 12.22
N VAL A 72 15.21 -9.04 12.95
CA VAL A 72 16.17 -8.70 14.01
C VAL A 72 15.43 -8.50 15.32
N ASN A 73 15.95 -9.11 16.39
CA ASN A 73 15.53 -8.80 17.76
C ASN A 73 16.29 -7.57 18.24
N LEU A 74 15.58 -6.47 18.51
CA LEU A 74 16.21 -5.20 18.90
C LEU A 74 16.75 -5.22 20.34
N ASN A 75 16.22 -6.08 21.21
CA ASN A 75 16.70 -6.18 22.60
C ASN A 75 18.05 -6.88 22.69
N SER A 76 18.25 -7.94 21.89
CA SER A 76 19.49 -8.72 21.88
C SER A 76 20.44 -8.35 20.73
N LEU A 77 20.00 -7.53 19.77
CA LEU A 77 20.73 -7.20 18.54
C LEU A 77 21.13 -8.43 17.72
N VAL A 78 20.29 -9.47 17.72
CA VAL A 78 20.55 -10.73 17.01
C VAL A 78 19.65 -10.83 15.79
N VAL A 79 20.23 -11.21 14.66
CA VAL A 79 19.49 -11.63 13.46
C VAL A 79 18.86 -12.99 13.76
N ILE A 80 17.54 -13.05 13.72
CA ILE A 80 16.76 -14.25 13.99
C ILE A 80 16.58 -15.06 12.70
N ASP A 81 16.29 -14.36 11.61
CA ASP A 81 16.02 -14.97 10.31
C ASP A 81 16.43 -14.03 9.18
N SER A 82 16.67 -14.61 8.00
CA SER A 82 16.99 -13.89 6.78
C SER A 82 16.27 -14.51 5.59
N PHE A 83 15.70 -13.67 4.74
CA PHE A 83 14.89 -14.10 3.60
C PHE A 83 15.40 -13.44 2.32
N GLU A 84 15.78 -14.26 1.34
CA GLU A 84 16.23 -13.77 0.02
C GLU A 84 15.02 -13.58 -0.89
N ILE A 85 14.73 -12.34 -1.27
CA ILE A 85 13.54 -12.04 -2.08
C ILE A 85 13.63 -12.66 -3.49
N PRO A 86 14.74 -12.50 -4.24
CA PRO A 86 14.80 -12.93 -5.64
C PRO A 86 14.70 -14.44 -5.83
N LEU A 87 15.15 -15.25 -4.86
CA LEU A 87 15.10 -16.71 -4.93
C LEU A 87 13.67 -17.26 -5.03
N VAL A 88 12.68 -16.50 -4.56
CA VAL A 88 11.28 -16.93 -4.57
C VAL A 88 10.51 -16.36 -5.78
N LEU A 89 11.08 -15.34 -6.44
CA LEU A 89 10.48 -14.72 -7.61
C LEU A 89 10.74 -15.58 -8.86
N HIS A 90 9.67 -16.13 -9.42
CA HIS A 90 9.74 -16.88 -10.67
C HIS A 90 9.73 -15.92 -11.86
N PHE A 91 10.89 -15.46 -12.30
CA PHE A 91 11.00 -14.68 -13.53
C PHE A 91 10.97 -15.58 -14.77
N PRO A 92 10.25 -15.18 -15.85
CA PRO A 92 10.31 -15.86 -17.14
C PRO A 92 11.76 -15.96 -17.66
N LEU A 93 12.04 -17.00 -18.46
CA LEU A 93 13.32 -17.10 -19.17
C LEU A 93 13.52 -15.87 -20.07
N GLY A 94 14.64 -15.17 -19.88
CA GLY A 94 14.98 -13.96 -20.64
C GLY A 94 14.56 -12.64 -20.01
N ASP A 95 13.88 -12.65 -18.86
CA ASP A 95 13.57 -11.41 -18.13
C ASP A 95 14.88 -10.76 -17.62
N PRO A 96 15.15 -9.49 -17.96
CA PRO A 96 16.37 -8.81 -17.54
C PRO A 96 16.51 -8.68 -16.02
N ARG A 97 15.42 -8.81 -15.26
CA ARG A 97 15.41 -8.77 -13.79
C ARG A 97 16.00 -10.04 -13.16
N ARG A 98 15.93 -11.19 -13.85
CA ARG A 98 16.35 -12.49 -13.32
C ARG A 98 17.82 -12.57 -12.91
N ASN A 99 18.68 -11.80 -13.60
CA ASN A 99 20.12 -11.73 -13.35
C ASN A 99 20.55 -10.29 -13.03
N ARG A 100 19.62 -9.42 -12.59
CA ARG A 100 19.91 -8.02 -12.35
C ARG A 100 20.60 -7.90 -11.00
N TRP A 101 21.92 -7.84 -11.04
CA TRP A 101 22.72 -7.40 -9.92
C TRP A 101 22.55 -5.89 -9.74
N VAL A 102 22.31 -5.45 -8.51
CA VAL A 102 22.20 -4.02 -8.22
C VAL A 102 23.60 -3.43 -8.12
N GLU A 103 24.11 -2.91 -9.23
CA GLU A 103 25.30 -2.07 -9.23
C GLU A 103 25.05 -0.80 -8.41
N LYS A 104 26.06 -0.35 -7.66
CA LYS A 104 25.96 0.84 -6.79
C LYS A 104 24.85 0.72 -5.74
N SER A 105 24.67 -0.46 -5.16
CA SER A 105 23.70 -0.70 -4.07
C SER A 105 23.86 0.22 -2.86
N ARG A 106 25.03 0.86 -2.68
CA ARG A 106 25.31 1.89 -1.66
C ARG A 106 24.89 3.31 -2.06
N VAL A 107 24.62 3.58 -3.32
CA VAL A 107 24.11 4.88 -3.77
C VAL A 107 22.59 4.86 -3.72
N TYR A 108 22.01 5.87 -3.09
CA TYR A 108 20.57 6.05 -3.13
C TYR A 108 20.13 6.33 -4.57
N LEU A 109 19.50 5.33 -5.18
CA LEU A 109 18.91 5.42 -6.50
C LEU A 109 17.43 5.04 -6.41
N PRO A 110 16.52 5.80 -7.06
CA PRO A 110 15.12 5.45 -7.24
C PRO A 110 14.83 3.97 -7.49
N GLN A 111 15.60 3.35 -8.38
CA GLN A 111 15.42 1.97 -8.80
C GLN A 111 15.80 0.95 -7.73
N ASN A 112 16.51 1.37 -6.68
CA ASN A 112 16.97 0.53 -5.57
C ASN A 112 16.14 0.77 -4.30
N SER A 113 14.98 1.43 -4.41
CA SER A 113 14.12 1.64 -3.26
C SER A 113 13.50 0.32 -2.80
N VAL A 114 13.58 0.09 -1.48
CA VAL A 114 12.85 -0.96 -0.79
C VAL A 114 11.94 -0.27 0.21
N SER A 115 10.77 -0.82 0.44
CA SER A 115 9.85 -0.38 1.49
C SER A 115 9.37 -1.57 2.30
N VAL A 116 9.18 -1.38 3.60
CA VAL A 116 8.74 -2.41 4.54
C VAL A 116 7.67 -1.79 5.41
N ASN A 117 6.57 -2.50 5.63
CA ASN A 117 5.56 -2.14 6.60
C ASN A 117 4.96 -3.39 7.28
N ILE A 118 4.79 -3.35 8.61
CA ILE A 118 4.32 -4.49 9.41
C ILE A 118 2.90 -4.19 9.93
N ALA A 119 1.98 -5.13 9.72
CA ALA A 119 0.65 -5.11 10.33
C ALA A 119 0.79 -5.67 11.76
N SER A 120 0.71 -4.79 12.76
CA SER A 120 1.01 -5.13 14.16
C SER A 120 0.15 -6.26 14.73
N ARG A 121 -1.13 -6.33 14.35
CA ARG A 121 -2.05 -7.35 14.90
C ARG A 121 -1.87 -8.73 14.28
N THR A 122 -1.55 -8.79 12.99
CA THR A 122 -1.47 -10.06 12.26
C THR A 122 -0.06 -10.56 12.06
N GLY A 123 0.96 -9.72 12.28
CA GLY A 123 2.34 -10.06 11.99
C GLY A 123 2.61 -10.24 10.49
N ARG A 124 1.73 -9.73 9.63
CA ARG A 124 1.99 -9.68 8.18
C ARG A 124 2.95 -8.56 7.86
N VAL A 125 3.84 -8.81 6.91
CA VAL A 125 4.85 -7.85 6.47
C VAL A 125 4.65 -7.58 4.99
N LEU A 126 4.38 -6.34 4.63
CA LEU A 126 4.30 -5.88 3.26
C LEU A 126 5.66 -5.31 2.87
N VAL A 127 6.23 -5.83 1.80
CA VAL A 127 7.53 -5.40 1.31
C VAL A 127 7.43 -5.00 -0.15
N GLY A 128 7.76 -3.76 -0.45
CA GLY A 128 7.90 -3.29 -1.82
C GLY A 128 9.35 -3.29 -2.26
N VAL A 129 9.63 -3.78 -3.47
CA VAL A 129 10.98 -3.89 -4.02
C VAL A 129 11.01 -3.33 -5.44
N GLN A 130 11.50 -2.09 -5.56
CA GLN A 130 11.46 -1.34 -6.79
C GLN A 130 12.37 -1.92 -7.88
N SER A 131 13.52 -2.51 -7.52
CA SER A 131 14.45 -3.13 -8.49
C SER A 131 13.84 -4.31 -9.23
N LEU A 132 12.88 -4.99 -8.58
CA LEU A 132 12.19 -6.18 -9.07
C LEU A 132 10.80 -5.83 -9.62
N ASN A 133 10.33 -4.59 -9.45
CA ASN A 133 8.95 -4.15 -9.70
C ASN A 133 7.93 -5.12 -9.07
N ALA A 134 8.15 -5.41 -7.80
CA ALA A 134 7.38 -6.43 -7.07
C ALA A 134 6.97 -5.92 -5.69
N VAL A 135 5.84 -6.42 -5.21
CA VAL A 135 5.44 -6.32 -3.82
C VAL A 135 5.16 -7.72 -3.29
N VAL A 136 5.62 -7.98 -2.08
CA VAL A 136 5.62 -9.28 -1.44
C VAL A 136 4.95 -9.15 -0.08
N ILE A 137 4.12 -10.13 0.27
CA ILE A 137 3.54 -10.27 1.59
C ILE A 137 4.18 -11.47 2.27
N LEU A 138 4.78 -11.23 3.43
CA LEU A 138 5.32 -12.27 4.29
C LEU A 138 4.49 -12.38 5.57
N SER A 139 4.58 -13.53 6.23
CA SER A 139 4.05 -13.75 7.58
C SER A 139 5.19 -14.00 8.54
N LEU A 140 5.15 -13.33 9.69
CA LEU A 140 5.97 -13.61 10.86
C LEU A 140 5.28 -14.71 11.68
N ASN A 141 5.78 -15.94 11.58
CA ASN A 141 5.22 -17.05 12.38
C ASN A 141 5.77 -17.01 13.82
N ASN A 142 5.05 -17.62 14.76
CA ASN A 142 5.46 -17.83 16.17
C ASN A 142 5.67 -16.55 17.01
N VAL A 143 4.89 -15.50 16.78
CA VAL A 143 4.98 -14.24 17.56
C VAL A 143 4.66 -14.41 19.04
N THR A 144 3.97 -15.49 19.44
CA THR A 144 3.38 -15.65 20.78
C THR A 144 4.05 -16.70 21.69
N ASN A 145 5.18 -17.31 21.28
CA ASN A 145 5.75 -18.40 22.08
C ASN A 145 6.34 -17.89 23.43
N PRO A 146 5.84 -18.35 24.59
CA PRO A 146 6.23 -17.80 25.89
C PRO A 146 7.67 -18.11 26.32
N SER A 147 8.36 -19.05 25.65
CA SER A 147 9.64 -19.63 26.05
C SER A 147 10.87 -19.11 25.27
N GLY A 148 10.70 -18.08 24.45
CA GLY A 148 11.75 -17.55 23.58
C GLY A 148 11.30 -17.51 22.12
N PHE A 149 11.59 -16.41 21.44
CA PHE A 149 11.14 -16.15 20.08
C PHE A 149 11.99 -16.94 19.07
N LEU A 150 11.35 -17.84 18.31
CA LEU A 150 11.85 -18.49 17.10
C LEU A 150 10.90 -18.11 15.96
N GLY A 151 10.85 -16.82 15.63
CA GLY A 151 10.05 -16.35 14.51
C GLY A 151 10.79 -16.54 13.20
N ASN A 152 10.08 -16.97 12.17
CA ASN A 152 10.60 -17.04 10.81
C ASN A 152 9.71 -16.22 9.86
N LEU A 153 10.33 -15.71 8.81
CA LEU A 153 9.65 -15.08 7.68
C LEU A 153 9.24 -16.16 6.69
N SER A 154 7.96 -16.16 6.32
CA SER A 154 7.43 -17.07 5.30
C SER A 154 6.67 -16.31 4.24
N LEU A 155 6.83 -16.68 2.97
CA LEU A 155 6.09 -16.07 1.87
C LEU A 155 4.61 -16.43 1.96
N VAL A 156 3.74 -15.41 1.88
CA VAL A 156 2.29 -15.58 1.75
C VAL A 156 1.88 -15.40 0.30
N SER A 157 2.17 -14.22 -0.27
CA SER A 157 1.77 -13.89 -1.64
C SER A 157 2.69 -12.85 -2.25
N MET A 158 2.57 -12.63 -3.56
CA MET A 158 3.35 -11.65 -4.29
C MET A 158 2.62 -11.14 -5.52
N LYS A 159 2.94 -9.92 -5.93
CA LYS A 159 2.50 -9.31 -7.19
C LYS A 159 3.67 -8.66 -7.88
N GLN A 160 3.75 -8.82 -9.20
CA GLN A 160 4.73 -8.20 -10.06
C GLN A 160 4.04 -7.41 -11.18
N ASN A 161 4.73 -6.43 -11.75
CA ASN A 161 4.18 -5.62 -12.83
C ASN A 161 5.12 -5.44 -14.04
N GLY A 162 5.88 -6.48 -14.38
CA GLY A 162 6.82 -6.41 -15.51
C GLY A 162 7.82 -5.24 -15.38
N VAL A 163 8.03 -4.50 -16.47
CA VAL A 163 9.05 -3.42 -16.55
C VAL A 163 8.48 -2.03 -16.88
N SER A 164 7.18 -1.90 -17.14
CA SER A 164 6.55 -0.63 -17.55
C SER A 164 6.16 0.26 -16.37
N MET A 165 5.80 -0.34 -15.22
CA MET A 165 5.35 0.37 -14.03
C MET A 165 6.15 -0.10 -12.82
N GLY A 166 6.67 0.86 -12.08
CA GLY A 166 7.42 0.66 -10.86
C GLY A 166 6.52 0.33 -9.69
N PHE A 167 6.64 -0.89 -9.17
CA PHE A 167 5.92 -1.34 -7.98
C PHE A 167 6.86 -1.37 -6.77
N GLY A 168 6.35 -0.95 -5.60
CA GLY A 168 6.99 -1.23 -4.33
C GLY A 168 7.97 -0.17 -3.82
N ARG A 169 7.99 1.03 -4.40
CA ARG A 169 8.78 2.14 -3.87
C ARG A 169 8.42 2.50 -2.43
N SER A 170 7.11 2.51 -2.14
CA SER A 170 6.56 2.73 -0.80
C SER A 170 5.30 1.88 -0.69
N VAL A 171 5.11 1.25 0.45
CA VAL A 171 3.94 0.41 0.75
C VAL A 171 3.47 0.72 2.15
N ALA A 172 2.18 0.57 2.40
CA ALA A 172 1.66 0.66 3.75
C ALA A 172 0.31 -0.05 3.91
N TRP A 173 0.03 -0.49 5.13
CA TRP A 173 -1.24 -1.10 5.53
C TRP A 173 -2.29 -0.03 5.81
N LEU A 174 -3.49 -0.16 5.25
CA LEU A 174 -4.58 0.75 5.54
C LEU A 174 -5.37 0.36 6.79
N ASP A 175 -5.30 -0.90 7.19
CA ASP A 175 -5.89 -1.39 8.42
C ASP A 175 -4.85 -2.14 9.27
N GLU A 176 -5.09 -2.21 10.57
CA GLU A 176 -4.20 -2.94 11.49
C GLU A 176 -4.29 -4.46 11.32
N ASP A 177 -5.36 -4.94 10.68
CA ASP A 177 -5.62 -6.36 10.45
C ASP A 177 -4.91 -6.90 9.20
N GLY A 178 -4.16 -6.04 8.48
CA GLY A 178 -3.42 -6.37 7.26
C GLY A 178 -4.30 -6.92 6.14
N GLN A 179 -5.54 -6.43 5.98
CA GLN A 179 -6.49 -6.84 4.94
C GLN A 179 -6.47 -5.90 3.74
N LYS A 180 -6.11 -4.63 3.92
CA LYS A 180 -5.99 -3.65 2.85
C LYS A 180 -4.60 -3.04 2.79
N ALA A 181 -4.05 -2.97 1.58
CA ALA A 181 -2.71 -2.45 1.33
C ALA A 181 -2.76 -1.30 0.33
N ALA A 182 -2.03 -0.21 0.63
CA ALA A 182 -1.73 0.85 -0.31
C ALA A 182 -0.31 0.68 -0.86
N ILE A 183 -0.19 0.71 -2.18
CA ILE A 183 1.06 0.53 -2.90
C ILE A 183 1.31 1.77 -3.74
N LEU A 184 2.47 2.40 -3.56
CA LEU A 184 2.92 3.47 -4.42
C LEU A 184 3.44 2.89 -5.74
N VAL A 185 2.73 3.21 -6.82
CA VAL A 185 3.08 2.82 -8.19
C VAL A 185 3.63 4.04 -8.91
N ASN A 186 4.73 3.86 -9.65
CA ASN A 186 5.40 4.94 -10.35
C ASN A 186 5.57 4.62 -11.82
N ILE A 187 5.34 5.62 -12.66
CA ILE A 187 5.68 5.58 -14.08
C ILE A 187 7.02 6.29 -14.27
N TYR A 188 7.95 5.64 -14.97
CA TYR A 188 9.29 6.17 -15.21
C TYR A 188 9.71 6.02 -16.67
N SER A 189 10.61 6.90 -17.12
CA SER A 189 11.25 6.78 -18.42
C SER A 189 12.21 5.58 -18.43
N TYR A 190 12.11 4.71 -19.43
CA TYR A 190 12.99 3.54 -19.51
C TYR A 190 14.47 3.92 -19.71
N ALA A 191 14.73 4.98 -20.48
CA ALA A 191 16.09 5.38 -20.85
C ALA A 191 16.85 6.12 -19.74
N SER A 192 16.16 6.91 -18.91
CA SER A 192 16.78 7.75 -17.88
C SER A 192 16.33 7.43 -16.44
N TYR A 193 15.40 6.50 -16.25
CA TYR A 193 14.78 6.20 -14.94
C TYR A 193 14.23 7.45 -14.24
N GLN A 194 13.82 8.46 -15.02
CA GLN A 194 13.21 9.67 -14.50
C GLN A 194 11.73 9.42 -14.26
N TRP A 195 11.25 9.80 -13.08
CA TRP A 195 9.85 9.68 -12.72
C TRP A 195 9.00 10.69 -13.49
N ILE A 196 7.89 10.19 -13.99
CA ILE A 196 6.94 10.97 -14.78
C ILE A 196 5.69 11.25 -13.94
N SER A 197 5.17 10.22 -13.28
CA SER A 197 4.00 10.32 -12.41
C SER A 197 3.93 9.16 -11.44
N SER A 198 3.09 9.31 -10.44
CA SER A 198 2.82 8.35 -9.40
C SER A 198 1.32 8.20 -9.16
N SER A 199 0.93 7.00 -8.75
CA SER A 199 -0.41 6.68 -8.30
C SER A 199 -0.34 5.79 -7.05
N VAL A 200 -1.35 5.87 -6.20
CA VAL A 200 -1.52 5.00 -5.05
C VAL A 200 -2.58 3.99 -5.41
N HIS A 201 -2.18 2.73 -5.48
CA HIS A 201 -3.07 1.61 -5.76
C HIS A 201 -3.43 0.96 -4.44
N VAL A 202 -4.73 0.94 -4.13
CA VAL A 202 -5.24 0.26 -2.94
C VAL A 202 -5.75 -1.11 -3.35
N TYR A 203 -5.37 -2.13 -2.61
CA TYR A 203 -5.80 -3.51 -2.81
C TYR A 203 -6.53 -4.00 -1.57
N ASP A 204 -7.66 -4.67 -1.79
CA ASP A 204 -8.21 -5.61 -0.82
C ASP A 204 -7.48 -6.94 -1.03
N ILE A 205 -6.75 -7.37 -0.01
CA ILE A 205 -5.87 -8.53 -0.06
C ILE A 205 -6.38 -9.70 0.77
N GLY A 206 -7.44 -9.50 1.56
CA GLY A 206 -8.01 -10.52 2.44
C GLY A 206 -6.96 -11.30 3.25
N THR A 207 -7.25 -12.56 3.53
CA THR A 207 -6.32 -13.49 4.19
C THR A 207 -5.24 -14.02 3.26
N ASP A 208 -5.58 -14.21 1.98
CA ASP A 208 -4.75 -14.98 1.04
C ASP A 208 -3.71 -14.10 0.33
N GLY A 209 -3.81 -12.78 0.46
CA GLY A 209 -2.94 -11.82 -0.20
C GLY A 209 -3.41 -11.47 -1.61
N PHE A 210 -2.51 -10.92 -2.42
CA PHE A 210 -2.74 -10.64 -3.85
C PHE A 210 -1.84 -11.49 -4.76
N ASN A 211 -2.22 -11.54 -6.04
CA ASN A 211 -1.43 -12.11 -7.13
C ASN A 211 -1.41 -11.16 -8.35
N ASP A 212 -0.83 -11.61 -9.47
CA ASP A 212 -0.70 -10.80 -10.68
C ASP A 212 -2.05 -10.44 -11.32
N SER A 213 -3.10 -11.24 -11.10
CA SER A 213 -4.47 -10.96 -11.58
C SER A 213 -5.28 -10.02 -10.67
N SER A 214 -4.83 -9.80 -9.42
CA SER A 214 -5.51 -8.90 -8.49
C SER A 214 -5.55 -7.47 -9.02
N GLN A 215 -6.73 -6.87 -9.03
CA GLN A 215 -6.96 -5.48 -9.42
C GLN A 215 -7.06 -4.59 -8.19
N PRO A 216 -6.61 -3.32 -8.26
CA PRO A 216 -6.82 -2.39 -7.18
C PRO A 216 -8.31 -2.06 -7.03
N ILE A 217 -8.78 -1.92 -5.79
CA ILE A 217 -10.14 -1.47 -5.48
C ILE A 217 -10.31 0.04 -5.69
N THR A 218 -9.23 0.80 -5.55
CA THR A 218 -9.17 2.21 -5.92
C THR A 218 -7.76 2.59 -6.34
N ILE A 219 -7.66 3.59 -7.23
CA ILE A 219 -6.40 4.20 -7.67
C ILE A 219 -6.52 5.70 -7.42
N TYR A 220 -5.57 6.29 -6.70
CA TYR A 220 -5.46 7.74 -6.52
C TYR A 220 -4.25 8.29 -7.29
N PRO A 221 -4.33 9.45 -7.98
CA PRO A 221 -5.53 10.26 -8.20
C PRO A 221 -6.50 9.61 -9.21
N ASN A 222 -7.77 10.04 -9.18
CA ASN A 222 -8.83 9.61 -10.10
C ASN A 222 -9.82 10.75 -10.39
N SER A 223 -10.91 10.46 -11.09
CA SER A 223 -11.94 11.44 -11.48
C SER A 223 -12.67 12.09 -10.29
N GLN A 224 -12.80 11.40 -9.16
CA GLN A 224 -13.45 11.90 -7.94
C GLN A 224 -12.44 12.45 -6.91
N GLN A 225 -11.21 11.97 -6.96
CA GLN A 225 -10.08 12.33 -6.12
C GLN A 225 -8.95 12.85 -6.99
N VAL A 226 -9.15 14.05 -7.54
CA VAL A 226 -8.14 14.69 -8.40
C VAL A 226 -6.90 15.05 -7.60
N LEU A 227 -5.75 15.16 -8.28
CA LEU A 227 -4.55 15.62 -7.61
C LEU A 227 -4.75 17.05 -7.07
N HIS A 228 -4.50 17.26 -5.78
CA HIS A 228 -4.56 18.60 -5.18
C HIS A 228 -3.57 19.53 -5.89
N SER A 229 -3.95 20.78 -6.16
CA SER A 229 -3.20 21.70 -7.05
C SER A 229 -1.78 22.02 -6.60
N GLN A 230 -1.48 21.85 -5.31
CA GLN A 230 -0.14 22.06 -4.74
C GLN A 230 0.72 20.80 -4.76
N LEU A 231 0.16 19.62 -5.05
CA LEU A 231 0.91 18.39 -5.15
C LEU A 231 1.50 18.22 -6.54
N SER A 232 2.77 17.85 -6.59
CA SER A 232 3.42 17.30 -7.77
C SER A 232 2.84 15.92 -8.11
N PRO A 233 2.76 15.54 -9.40
CA PRO A 233 2.34 14.21 -9.82
C PRO A 233 3.34 13.11 -9.42
N SER A 234 4.52 13.47 -8.91
CA SER A 234 5.57 12.52 -8.50
C SER A 234 5.61 12.40 -6.97
N PHE A 235 5.08 11.30 -6.45
CA PHE A 235 5.11 11.02 -5.01
C PHE A 235 6.38 10.30 -4.61
N ILE A 236 6.98 10.74 -3.50
CA ILE A 236 8.21 10.15 -2.98
C ILE A 236 8.01 9.10 -1.90
N ARG A 237 6.92 9.21 -1.14
CA ARG A 237 6.63 8.33 -0.01
C ARG A 237 5.14 8.38 0.30
N LEU A 238 4.62 7.25 0.77
CA LEU A 238 3.34 7.19 1.47
C LEU A 238 3.57 6.72 2.90
N VAL A 239 2.74 7.20 3.81
CA VAL A 239 2.66 6.76 5.20
C VAL A 239 1.18 6.61 5.52
N SER A 240 0.78 5.49 6.12
CA SER A 240 -0.61 5.27 6.51
C SER A 240 -0.76 5.20 8.03
N SER A 241 -1.97 5.47 8.48
CA SER A 241 -2.39 5.22 9.86
C SER A 241 -3.91 5.13 9.88
N LEU A 242 -4.47 4.04 10.43
CA LEU A 242 -5.91 3.88 10.67
C LEU A 242 -6.81 4.27 9.49
N GLY A 243 -6.52 3.76 8.29
CA GLY A 243 -7.28 4.05 7.07
C GLY A 243 -6.94 5.37 6.40
N HIS A 244 -6.17 6.25 7.04
CA HIS A 244 -5.66 7.49 6.44
C HIS A 244 -4.36 7.24 5.68
N VAL A 245 -4.09 8.03 4.65
CA VAL A 245 -2.84 8.01 3.88
C VAL A 245 -2.28 9.42 3.74
N ALA A 246 -1.09 9.64 4.28
CA ALA A 246 -0.28 10.82 4.02
C ALA A 246 0.63 10.58 2.81
N LEU A 247 0.61 11.51 1.87
CA LEU A 247 1.42 11.52 0.66
C LEU A 247 2.46 12.62 0.77
N PHE A 248 3.67 12.31 0.34
CA PHE A 248 4.77 13.26 0.24
C PHE A 248 5.21 13.30 -1.22
N ASP A 249 5.34 14.49 -1.79
CA ASP A 249 5.78 14.66 -3.17
C ASP A 249 7.27 15.05 -3.27
N ASP A 250 7.77 15.10 -4.51
CA ASP A 250 9.17 15.43 -4.79
C ASP A 250 9.53 16.91 -4.59
N GLN A 251 8.54 17.78 -4.35
CA GLN A 251 8.72 19.19 -4.01
C GLN A 251 8.70 19.43 -2.49
N GLY A 252 8.48 18.38 -1.68
CA GLY A 252 8.39 18.49 -0.23
C GLY A 252 7.00 18.90 0.27
N THR A 253 5.99 18.92 -0.60
CA THR A 253 4.60 19.10 -0.20
C THR A 253 4.09 17.81 0.41
N SER A 254 3.18 17.94 1.38
CA SER A 254 2.45 16.80 1.92
C SER A 254 0.95 17.03 1.86
N PHE A 255 0.21 15.93 1.68
CA PHE A 255 -1.24 15.94 1.66
C PHE A 255 -1.78 14.67 2.31
N VAL A 256 -2.85 14.80 3.08
CA VAL A 256 -3.43 13.67 3.82
C VAL A 256 -4.79 13.31 3.25
N LEU A 257 -4.90 12.13 2.65
CA LEU A 257 -6.17 11.48 2.37
C LEU A 257 -6.72 10.89 3.66
N LEU A 258 -7.71 11.55 4.23
CA LEU A 258 -8.40 11.08 5.40
C LEU A 258 -9.33 9.91 5.05
N SER A 259 -9.33 8.86 5.89
CA SER A 259 -10.37 7.84 5.87
C SER A 259 -11.73 8.50 5.96
N SER A 260 -12.64 8.05 5.10
CA SER A 260 -14.04 8.43 5.06
C SER A 260 -14.91 7.43 5.79
N SER A 261 -16.09 7.86 6.24
CA SER A 261 -17.10 7.01 6.88
C SER A 261 -18.03 6.34 5.85
N PRO A 262 -18.72 5.23 6.20
CA PRO A 262 -19.70 4.63 5.30
C PRO A 262 -20.73 5.65 4.80
N GLY A 263 -21.02 5.60 3.51
CA GLY A 263 -21.90 6.54 2.81
C GLY A 263 -21.21 7.80 2.30
N THR A 264 -19.92 7.99 2.58
CA THR A 264 -19.10 9.10 2.07
C THR A 264 -17.86 8.57 1.34
N TYR A 265 -17.15 9.48 0.67
CA TYR A 265 -15.81 9.27 0.12
C TYR A 265 -14.94 10.50 0.38
N PRO A 266 -13.60 10.38 0.42
CA PRO A 266 -12.72 11.53 0.61
C PRO A 266 -12.55 12.28 -0.71
N THR A 267 -12.86 13.57 -0.74
CA THR A 267 -12.54 14.48 -1.85
C THR A 267 -11.27 15.28 -1.57
N THR A 268 -10.51 15.55 -2.63
CA THR A 268 -9.30 16.38 -2.62
C THR A 268 -9.54 17.80 -3.12
N ILE A 269 -10.79 18.14 -3.48
CA ILE A 269 -11.18 19.46 -4.00
C ILE A 269 -11.35 20.44 -2.82
N THR A 270 -10.27 20.69 -2.09
CA THR A 270 -10.24 21.59 -0.94
C THR A 270 -9.05 22.52 -1.06
N SER A 271 -9.04 23.62 -0.30
CA SER A 271 -7.89 24.52 -0.18
C SER A 271 -6.90 24.10 0.92
N GLY A 272 -7.15 22.96 1.58
CA GLY A 272 -6.37 22.47 2.72
C GLY A 272 -5.39 21.36 2.34
N SER A 273 -4.48 21.04 3.26
CA SER A 273 -3.53 19.92 3.12
C SER A 273 -4.16 18.55 3.42
N PHE A 274 -5.48 18.46 3.50
CA PHE A 274 -6.22 17.26 3.84
C PHE A 274 -7.50 17.14 3.00
N SER A 275 -7.89 15.89 2.73
CA SER A 275 -9.16 15.59 2.08
C SER A 275 -10.33 15.85 3.03
N VAL A 276 -11.52 16.01 2.46
CA VAL A 276 -12.77 16.18 3.21
C VAL A 276 -13.75 15.09 2.79
N GLU A 277 -14.56 14.61 3.72
CA GLU A 277 -15.60 13.63 3.40
C GLU A 277 -16.78 14.28 2.67
N VAL A 278 -17.23 13.66 1.58
CA VAL A 278 -18.42 14.09 0.82
C VAL A 278 -19.34 12.88 0.64
N PRO A 279 -20.68 13.05 0.74
CA PRO A 279 -21.62 11.96 0.50
C PRO A 279 -21.43 11.30 -0.87
N CYS A 280 -21.62 9.99 -0.92
CA CYS A 280 -21.66 9.26 -2.18
C CYS A 280 -22.69 9.86 -3.14
N PHE A 281 -22.35 9.92 -4.43
CA PHE A 281 -23.29 10.34 -5.45
C PHE A 281 -24.51 9.41 -5.53
N PRO A 282 -25.65 9.90 -6.04
CA PRO A 282 -26.74 9.02 -6.44
C PRO A 282 -26.24 7.89 -7.35
N GLY A 283 -26.79 6.70 -7.17
CA GLY A 283 -26.38 5.50 -7.89
C GLY A 283 -25.19 4.77 -7.29
N THR A 284 -24.53 5.32 -6.26
CA THR A 284 -23.41 4.66 -5.57
C THR A 284 -23.64 4.52 -4.07
N TYR A 285 -22.82 3.69 -3.43
CA TYR A 285 -22.80 3.47 -2.00
C TYR A 285 -21.37 3.21 -1.50
N SER A 286 -21.15 3.34 -0.20
CA SER A 286 -19.92 2.93 0.47
C SER A 286 -20.29 2.32 1.82
N ASP A 287 -19.95 1.06 2.05
CA ASP A 287 -20.28 0.31 3.27
C ASP A 287 -19.13 0.23 4.28
N GLN A 288 -17.98 0.80 3.95
CA GLN A 288 -16.73 0.65 4.71
C GLN A 288 -16.09 1.99 5.04
N TYR A 289 -15.21 1.97 6.04
CA TYR A 289 -14.27 3.05 6.28
C TYR A 289 -13.06 2.92 5.35
N GLY A 290 -12.56 4.06 4.88
CA GLY A 290 -11.28 4.14 4.18
C GLY A 290 -11.22 5.25 3.14
N ILE A 291 -10.24 5.17 2.25
CA ILE A 291 -10.00 6.18 1.19
C ILE A 291 -10.58 5.79 -0.17
N GLU A 292 -11.33 4.68 -0.21
CA GLU A 292 -11.95 4.16 -1.41
C GLU A 292 -13.05 5.08 -1.94
N LEU A 293 -13.34 4.92 -3.23
CA LEU A 293 -14.47 5.58 -3.87
C LEU A 293 -15.76 4.82 -3.57
N CYS A 294 -16.88 5.54 -3.65
CA CYS A 294 -18.18 4.89 -3.61
C CYS A 294 -18.36 3.99 -4.83
N VAL A 295 -18.79 2.76 -4.59
CA VAL A 295 -19.00 1.76 -5.64
C VAL A 295 -20.41 1.90 -6.22
N PRO A 296 -20.61 1.69 -7.53
CA PRO A 296 -21.95 1.74 -8.10
C PRO A 296 -22.85 0.64 -7.55
N CYS A 297 -24.14 0.96 -7.41
CA CYS A 297 -25.14 0.00 -6.99
C CYS A 297 -25.22 -1.18 -7.97
N PRO A 298 -25.22 -2.43 -7.50
CA PRO A 298 -25.37 -3.60 -8.36
C PRO A 298 -26.75 -3.62 -9.04
N ASN A 299 -26.85 -4.37 -10.15
CA ASN A 299 -28.10 -4.58 -10.87
C ASN A 299 -29.25 -5.00 -9.93
N GLY A 300 -30.43 -4.42 -10.12
CA GLY A 300 -31.61 -4.68 -9.27
C GLY A 300 -31.63 -3.89 -7.96
N THR A 301 -30.69 -2.96 -7.76
CA THR A 301 -30.67 -2.03 -6.61
C THR A 301 -30.43 -0.60 -7.07
N TYR A 302 -30.73 0.37 -6.20
CA TYR A 302 -30.55 1.79 -6.46
C TYR A 302 -30.16 2.58 -5.20
N SER A 303 -29.65 3.80 -5.37
CA SER A 303 -29.30 4.72 -4.27
C SER A 303 -29.59 6.17 -4.67
N SER A 304 -30.23 6.94 -3.79
CA SER A 304 -30.42 8.39 -3.99
C SER A 304 -29.21 9.22 -3.56
N GLY A 305 -28.09 8.59 -3.17
CA GLY A 305 -26.87 9.24 -2.68
C GLY A 305 -26.71 9.12 -1.16
N GLY A 306 -25.46 9.22 -0.69
CA GLY A 306 -25.08 9.11 0.72
C GLY A 306 -25.38 7.74 1.35
N ALA A 307 -25.55 6.69 0.55
CA ALA A 307 -26.02 5.40 1.03
C ALA A 307 -24.88 4.51 1.54
N ILE A 308 -25.13 3.80 2.65
CA ILE A 308 -24.25 2.74 3.15
C ILE A 308 -24.54 1.37 2.53
N GLN A 309 -25.68 1.24 1.86
CA GLN A 309 -26.13 0.06 1.14
C GLN A 309 -27.18 0.49 0.11
N CYS A 310 -27.26 -0.19 -1.02
CA CYS A 310 -28.28 0.11 -2.03
C CYS A 310 -29.65 -0.45 -1.63
N SER A 311 -30.70 0.29 -1.95
CA SER A 311 -32.08 -0.14 -1.79
C SER A 311 -32.46 -1.10 -2.90
N LYS A 312 -33.20 -2.17 -2.57
CA LYS A 312 -33.74 -3.08 -3.58
C LYS A 312 -34.77 -2.37 -4.43
N CYS A 313 -34.78 -2.68 -5.71
CA CYS A 313 -35.80 -2.16 -6.60
C CYS A 313 -37.13 -2.84 -6.34
N ASP A 314 -38.20 -2.05 -6.37
CA ASP A 314 -39.54 -2.56 -6.23
C ASP A 314 -39.94 -3.29 -7.52
N LEU A 315 -39.85 -4.61 -7.50
CA LEU A 315 -40.25 -5.49 -8.59
C LEU A 315 -41.72 -5.92 -8.48
N SER A 316 -42.53 -5.20 -7.69
CA SER A 316 -43.97 -5.49 -7.56
C SER A 316 -44.69 -5.50 -8.90
N ASP A 317 -44.23 -4.68 -9.85
CA ASP A 317 -44.68 -4.69 -11.23
C ASP A 317 -43.54 -5.15 -12.16
N ASN A 318 -43.83 -6.10 -13.07
CA ASN A 318 -42.89 -6.69 -14.06
C ASN A 318 -42.22 -5.68 -15.02
N TYR A 319 -42.51 -4.39 -14.87
CA TYR A 319 -42.04 -3.31 -15.73
C TYR A 319 -41.05 -2.38 -15.02
N THR A 320 -40.78 -2.57 -13.73
CA THR A 320 -39.80 -1.78 -12.99
C THR A 320 -38.46 -2.50 -12.96
N PHE A 321 -37.37 -1.78 -13.27
CA PHE A 321 -36.02 -2.34 -13.21
C PHE A 321 -35.00 -1.29 -12.76
N CYS A 322 -33.81 -1.78 -12.39
CA CYS A 322 -32.66 -0.96 -12.04
C CYS A 322 -31.41 -1.57 -12.65
N THR A 323 -30.70 -0.75 -13.42
CA THR A 323 -29.39 -1.08 -13.97
C THR A 323 -28.29 -0.83 -12.95
N TYR A 324 -27.09 -1.29 -13.26
CA TYR A 324 -25.88 -0.94 -12.54
C TYR A 324 -25.77 0.59 -12.39
N GLY A 325 -25.52 1.06 -11.17
CA GLY A 325 -25.45 2.49 -10.86
C GLY A 325 -26.79 3.24 -10.85
N ALA A 326 -27.93 2.56 -10.77
CA ALA A 326 -29.24 3.23 -10.81
C ALA A 326 -29.46 4.19 -9.62
N VAL A 327 -29.97 5.39 -9.91
CA VAL A 327 -30.28 6.41 -8.90
C VAL A 327 -31.68 6.25 -8.29
N ALA A 328 -32.57 5.57 -9.01
CA ALA A 328 -33.95 5.29 -8.64
C ALA A 328 -34.45 4.05 -9.39
N SER A 329 -35.60 3.51 -8.96
CA SER A 329 -36.34 2.52 -9.75
C SER A 329 -36.93 3.15 -11.01
N ILE A 330 -36.68 2.55 -12.17
CA ILE A 330 -37.16 3.05 -13.46
C ILE A 330 -38.31 2.16 -13.94
N ASN A 331 -39.44 2.76 -14.31
CA ASN A 331 -40.51 2.04 -15.00
C ASN A 331 -40.24 2.02 -16.51
N TYR A 332 -40.40 0.86 -17.15
CA TYR A 332 -40.24 0.68 -18.59
C TYR A 332 -41.05 1.69 -19.42
N TYR A 333 -42.25 2.07 -18.96
CA TYR A 333 -43.10 3.03 -19.65
C TYR A 333 -42.61 4.48 -19.52
N ASP A 334 -41.74 4.79 -18.56
CA ASP A 334 -41.15 6.13 -18.36
C ASP A 334 -39.94 6.38 -19.28
N ILE A 335 -39.46 5.36 -20.02
CA ILE A 335 -38.32 5.46 -20.96
C ILE A 335 -38.72 6.16 -22.28
N SER A 336 -39.91 6.77 -22.33
CA SER A 336 -40.28 7.65 -23.43
C SER A 336 -39.43 8.93 -23.38
N ILE A 337 -38.37 8.95 -24.21
CA ILE A 337 -37.41 10.03 -24.54
C ILE A 337 -36.01 9.72 -23.96
N PRO A 338 -34.94 9.64 -24.79
CA PRO A 338 -33.60 9.38 -24.32
C PRO A 338 -33.09 10.57 -23.51
N LEU A 339 -33.16 10.48 -22.18
CA LEU A 339 -32.37 11.32 -21.30
C LEU A 339 -30.91 10.91 -21.47
N ARG A 340 -30.14 11.77 -22.12
CA ARG A 340 -28.68 11.74 -22.09
C ARG A 340 -28.27 12.25 -20.71
N ASP A 341 -28.39 11.43 -19.68
CA ASP A 341 -27.63 11.69 -18.47
C ASP A 341 -26.16 11.40 -18.78
N GLU A 342 -25.28 12.29 -18.30
CA GLU A 342 -23.84 12.15 -18.46
C GLU A 342 -23.43 10.77 -17.96
N ALA A 343 -22.82 9.98 -18.85
CA ALA A 343 -22.25 8.70 -18.49
C ALA A 343 -21.32 8.91 -17.29
N TYR A 344 -21.42 8.02 -16.31
CA TYR A 344 -20.45 7.94 -15.22
C TYR A 344 -19.06 7.98 -15.85
N PRO A 345 -18.13 8.86 -15.41
CA PRO A 345 -16.81 8.89 -16.00
C PRO A 345 -16.21 7.50 -15.87
N GLU A 346 -15.98 6.85 -17.01
CA GLU A 346 -15.23 5.60 -17.06
C GLU A 346 -13.92 5.85 -16.30
N SER A 347 -13.62 4.99 -15.32
CA SER A 347 -12.29 4.97 -14.72
C SER A 347 -11.31 4.74 -15.85
N SER A 348 -10.39 5.68 -16.06
CA SER A 348 -9.33 5.52 -17.04
C SER A 348 -8.56 4.23 -16.75
N GLU A 349 -8.59 3.29 -17.71
CA GLU A 349 -7.75 2.09 -17.73
C GLU A 349 -6.26 2.40 -17.58
#